data_AF-A0A7R9Y8Y3-F1
#
_entry.id   AF-A0A7R9Y8Y3-F1
#
_cell.length_a   1.000
_cell.length_b   1.000
_cell.length_c   1.000
_cell.angle_alpha   90.00
_cell.angle_beta   90.00
_cell.angle_gamma   90.00
#
_symmetry.space_group_name_H-M   'P 1'
#
loop_
_entity.id
_entity.type
_entity.pdbx_description
1 polymer ?
#
loop_
_entity_poly.entity_id
_entity_poly.type
_entity_poly.pdbx_seq_one_letter_code
_entity_poly.pdbx_strand_id
1 'polypeptide(L)'
;MTPFSPRMALMIFLGLLPQQTCLVLPSAARPAARKSTALNVMLRQRDTQHIWAGVDTMNKFERLAAEEELELGRQVQAALLLDQLRYDDDGKPLSADKWAAAAGVSVEELVAALERAQAARRVLILSNLRLAASVARKFVGRGLTFEELVQEGVMGMDRAVTLFDPSRKVRFSTYAIQWIEQRIRMALKRYGMLIRLPSRLQDNRNKIIAITKRISLERESPPTDEEIMKLAKINQRDLDNVRALRVSVSSMEDTTGAIVEDFQSDEDSDPNVYVEGNALRADVEKTLLRALTPAERDIVRLRVGLDDGNSRTFNEVARLLGLRYQDVVKYERSALKKLRGEDHLARLDGYMGVDKEETQRLALSGSLSQTLSSRLPTRGRPKRSN
;
A
#
# COMPACT_ATOMS: atom_id res chain seq x y z
N MET A 1 9.22 19.71 47.33
CA MET A 1 9.51 18.59 46.41
C MET A 1 10.01 19.18 45.11
N THR A 2 11.32 19.39 45.01
CA THR A 2 11.98 19.99 43.84
C THR A 2 12.13 18.95 42.72
N PRO A 3 11.98 19.35 41.44
CA PRO A 3 12.16 18.43 40.32
C PRO A 3 13.63 18.04 40.20
N PHE A 4 13.88 16.74 40.08
CA PHE A 4 15.20 16.15 39.88
C PHE A 4 15.75 16.63 38.53
N SER A 5 16.86 17.37 38.53
CA SER A 5 17.46 17.97 37.33
C SER A 5 18.14 16.89 36.46
N PRO A 6 17.91 16.87 35.12
CA PRO A 6 18.54 15.93 34.19
C PRO A 6 20.07 16.04 34.13
N ARG A 7 20.66 17.16 34.60
CA ARG A 7 22.11 17.36 34.72
C ARG A 7 22.78 16.46 35.76
N MET A 8 22.07 16.05 36.82
CA MET A 8 22.64 15.20 37.88
C MET A 8 22.71 13.72 37.48
N ALA A 9 21.78 13.25 36.63
CA ALA A 9 21.78 11.87 36.13
C ALA A 9 22.93 11.61 35.16
N LEU A 10 23.31 12.63 34.36
CA LEU A 10 24.40 12.55 33.39
C LEU A 10 25.78 12.43 34.07
N MET A 11 25.99 13.13 35.19
CA MET A 11 27.25 13.16 35.94
C MET A 11 27.56 11.83 36.67
N ILE A 12 26.53 11.09 37.09
CA ILE A 12 26.70 9.77 37.73
C ILE A 12 26.95 8.68 36.68
N PHE A 13 26.46 8.86 35.46
CA PHE A 13 26.60 7.87 34.37
C PHE A 13 27.92 7.97 33.59
N LEU A 14 28.60 9.13 33.63
CA LEU A 14 29.82 9.39 32.87
C LEU A 14 31.12 8.87 33.50
N GLY A 15 31.09 8.29 34.70
CA GLY A 15 32.16 7.39 35.20
C GLY A 15 33.59 7.91 35.05
N LEU A 16 33.84 9.19 35.34
CA LEU A 16 35.17 9.79 35.31
C LEU A 16 35.94 9.46 36.60
N LEU A 17 36.65 8.33 36.59
CA LEU A 17 37.87 8.14 37.37
C LEU A 17 39.02 7.73 36.41
N PRO A 18 40.26 8.20 36.67
CA PRO A 18 41.35 8.05 35.74
C PRO A 18 42.00 6.66 35.80
N GLN A 19 42.41 6.20 34.62
CA GLN A 19 43.51 5.26 34.34
C GLN A 19 43.36 3.83 34.89
N GLN A 20 43.18 2.87 33.98
CA GLN A 20 44.16 1.81 33.76
C GLN A 20 43.95 1.19 32.37
N THR A 21 44.93 1.44 31.49
CA THR A 21 45.33 0.61 30.34
C THR A 21 44.39 -0.55 29.98
N CYS A 22 43.60 -0.40 28.92
CA CYS A 22 43.02 -1.54 28.22
C CYS A 22 44.14 -2.35 27.57
N LEU A 23 44.69 -3.28 28.36
CA LEU A 23 45.39 -4.44 27.87
C LEU A 23 44.45 -5.20 26.94
N VAL A 24 44.95 -5.53 25.76
CA VAL A 24 44.45 -6.61 24.91
C VAL A 24 44.36 -7.86 25.80
N LEU A 25 43.15 -8.23 26.24
CA LEU A 25 42.94 -9.48 26.94
C LEU A 25 42.89 -10.60 25.89
N PRO A 26 43.72 -11.65 26.04
CA PRO A 26 43.71 -12.78 25.13
C PRO A 26 42.39 -13.54 25.30
N SER A 27 41.87 -14.01 24.17
CA SER A 27 40.74 -14.94 24.09
C SER A 27 41.01 -16.15 24.98
N ALA A 28 40.35 -16.20 26.14
CA ALA A 28 40.31 -17.39 26.96
C ALA A 28 39.46 -18.44 26.23
N ALA A 29 40.13 -19.44 25.67
CA ALA A 29 39.50 -20.61 25.06
C ALA A 29 38.49 -21.23 26.04
N ARG A 30 37.19 -21.05 25.76
CA ARG A 30 36.09 -21.71 26.48
C ARG A 30 35.60 -22.92 25.69
N PRO A 31 35.19 -24.00 26.38
CA PRO A 31 34.84 -25.26 25.73
C PRO A 31 33.65 -25.05 24.80
N ALA A 32 33.79 -25.57 23.58
CA ALA A 32 32.87 -25.41 22.46
C ALA A 32 31.40 -25.46 22.89
N ALA A 33 30.75 -24.30 22.87
CA ALA A 33 29.30 -24.23 22.93
C ALA A 33 28.75 -25.13 21.81
N ARG A 34 27.93 -26.11 22.18
CA ARG A 34 27.28 -27.06 21.26
C ARG A 34 26.82 -26.31 20.02
N LYS A 35 27.55 -26.49 18.90
CA LYS A 35 27.19 -25.97 17.58
C LYS A 35 25.72 -26.29 17.37
N SER A 36 24.93 -25.34 16.89
CA SER A 36 23.49 -25.48 16.74
C SER A 36 23.12 -26.46 15.61
N THR A 37 23.43 -27.74 15.79
CA THR A 37 23.25 -28.78 14.79
C THR A 37 21.77 -28.89 14.39
N ALA A 38 20.85 -28.68 15.34
CA ALA A 38 19.42 -28.71 15.09
C ALA A 38 18.94 -27.61 14.13
N LEU A 39 19.50 -26.39 14.20
CA LEU A 39 19.07 -25.30 13.30
C LEU A 39 19.61 -25.53 11.88
N ASN A 40 20.86 -25.98 11.76
CA ASN A 40 21.50 -26.25 10.47
C ASN A 40 20.93 -27.50 9.76
N VAL A 41 20.52 -28.52 10.52
CA VAL A 41 19.85 -29.71 9.95
C VAL A 41 18.42 -29.37 9.49
N MET A 42 17.73 -28.49 10.21
CA MET A 42 16.33 -28.16 9.96
C MET A 42 16.14 -27.11 8.83
N LEU A 43 17.20 -26.39 8.46
CA LEU A 43 17.22 -25.43 7.33
C LEU A 43 17.58 -26.06 5.98
N ARG A 44 17.81 -27.38 5.91
CA ARG A 44 18.23 -28.08 4.67
C ARG A 44 17.09 -28.56 3.77
N GLN A 45 15.82 -28.47 4.20
CA GLN A 45 14.72 -29.02 3.40
C GLN A 45 14.16 -27.99 2.41
N ARG A 46 14.51 -28.23 1.13
CA ARG A 46 14.07 -27.63 -0.15
C ARG A 46 14.65 -26.25 -0.50
N ASP A 47 15.37 -26.22 -1.62
CA ASP A 47 15.76 -25.12 -2.54
C ASP A 47 16.06 -23.74 -1.97
N THR A 48 17.14 -23.61 -1.19
CA THR A 48 17.45 -22.35 -0.51
C THR A 48 18.94 -22.01 -0.47
N GLN A 49 19.68 -22.19 -1.57
CA GLN A 49 21.12 -21.83 -1.61
C GLN A 49 21.39 -20.36 -1.21
N HIS A 50 20.48 -19.42 -1.49
CA HIS A 50 20.61 -18.01 -1.07
C HIS A 50 20.35 -17.76 0.42
N ILE A 51 19.57 -18.62 1.10
CA ILE A 51 19.37 -18.54 2.56
C ILE A 51 20.66 -18.86 3.30
N TRP A 52 21.50 -19.73 2.74
CA TRP A 52 22.73 -20.20 3.38
C TRP A 52 23.80 -19.11 3.54
N ALA A 53 23.92 -18.18 2.60
CA ALA A 53 24.83 -17.03 2.76
C ALA A 53 24.45 -16.18 3.99
N GLY A 54 23.15 -15.95 4.20
CA GLY A 54 22.64 -15.29 5.39
C GLY A 54 22.88 -16.11 6.66
N VAL A 55 22.63 -17.43 6.63
CA VAL A 55 22.81 -18.32 7.79
C VAL A 55 24.28 -18.42 8.22
N ASP A 56 25.23 -18.45 7.28
CA ASP A 56 26.65 -18.42 7.60
C ASP A 56 27.07 -17.10 8.25
N THR A 57 26.51 -15.97 7.80
CA THR A 57 26.72 -14.69 8.52
C THR A 57 26.11 -14.70 9.92
N MET A 58 24.98 -15.38 10.14
CA MET A 58 24.36 -15.52 11.46
C MET A 58 25.16 -16.40 12.43
N ASN A 59 25.94 -17.36 11.90
CA ASN A 59 26.78 -18.24 12.71
C ASN A 59 28.13 -17.62 13.08
N LYS A 60 28.53 -16.51 12.44
CA LYS A 60 29.77 -15.78 12.77
C LYS A 60 29.70 -15.04 14.11
N PHE A 61 28.51 -14.63 14.53
CA PHE A 61 28.33 -13.86 15.76
C PHE A 61 27.96 -14.77 16.92
N GLU A 62 28.78 -14.74 17.96
CA GLU A 62 28.49 -15.48 19.20
C GLU A 62 27.33 -14.83 19.97
N ARG A 63 26.67 -15.67 20.77
CA ARG A 63 25.57 -15.24 21.62
C ARG A 63 26.14 -14.50 22.82
N LEU A 64 25.66 -13.28 23.02
CA LEU A 64 26.06 -12.42 24.13
C LEU A 64 25.64 -13.01 25.48
N ALA A 65 26.48 -12.78 26.49
CA ALA A 65 26.15 -12.99 27.89
C ALA A 65 25.17 -11.93 28.39
N ALA A 66 24.49 -12.20 29.51
CA ALA A 66 23.53 -11.25 30.07
C ALA A 66 24.18 -9.92 30.50
N GLU A 67 25.41 -9.96 31.01
CA GLU A 67 26.16 -8.76 31.42
C GLU A 67 26.55 -7.90 30.21
N GLU A 68 27.00 -8.54 29.12
CA GLU A 68 27.33 -7.89 27.86
C GLU A 68 26.10 -7.21 27.24
N GLU A 69 24.92 -7.88 27.25
CA GLU A 69 23.65 -7.29 26.81
C GLU A 69 23.33 -5.99 27.58
N LEU A 70 23.59 -5.96 28.89
CA LEU A 70 23.34 -4.79 29.74
C LEU A 70 24.32 -3.66 29.48
N GLU A 71 25.60 -3.97 29.23
CA GLU A 71 26.61 -2.96 28.90
C GLU A 71 26.34 -2.31 27.54
N LEU A 72 26.10 -3.11 26.51
CA LEU A 72 25.74 -2.60 25.19
C LEU A 72 24.45 -1.79 25.23
N GLY A 73 23.44 -2.26 25.99
CA GLY A 73 22.20 -1.52 26.20
C GLY A 73 22.43 -0.17 26.88
N ARG A 74 23.33 -0.08 27.86
CA ARG A 74 23.69 1.20 28.53
C ARG A 74 24.34 2.17 27.55
N GLN A 75 25.24 1.69 26.69
CA GLN A 75 25.88 2.53 25.66
C GLN A 75 24.87 3.10 24.66
N VAL A 76 23.90 2.28 24.24
CA VAL A 76 22.81 2.73 23.35
C VAL A 76 21.90 3.76 24.02
N GLN A 77 21.51 3.53 25.28
CA GLN A 77 20.68 4.48 26.03
C GLN A 77 21.39 5.81 26.28
N ALA A 78 22.70 5.79 26.56
CA ALA A 78 23.49 7.00 26.70
C ALA A 78 23.46 7.86 25.42
N ALA A 79 23.61 7.23 24.25
CA ALA A 79 23.51 7.95 22.98
C ALA A 79 22.10 8.49 22.68
N LEU A 80 21.04 7.78 23.10
CA LEU A 80 19.68 8.28 22.96
C LEU A 80 19.46 9.56 23.79
N LEU A 81 20.02 9.61 25.01
CA LEU A 81 19.97 10.82 25.84
C LEU A 81 20.76 11.97 25.20
N LEU A 82 21.90 11.67 24.57
CA LEU A 82 22.67 12.68 23.83
C LEU A 82 21.88 13.21 22.61
N ASP A 83 21.18 12.34 21.88
CA ASP A 83 20.37 12.73 20.71
C ASP A 83 19.16 13.61 21.10
N GLN A 84 18.64 13.50 22.33
CA GLN A 84 17.60 14.42 22.85
C GLN A 84 18.11 15.86 23.00
N LEU A 85 19.41 16.05 23.24
CA LEU A 85 20.04 17.37 23.39
C LEU A 85 20.54 17.94 22.06
N ARG A 86 20.28 17.25 20.95
CA ARG A 86 20.79 17.61 19.62
C ARG A 86 20.03 18.78 18.97
N TYR A 87 18.79 19.01 19.38
CA TYR A 87 17.91 20.03 18.80
C TYR A 87 17.65 21.14 19.80
N ASP A 88 17.59 22.37 19.29
CA ASP A 88 17.29 23.57 20.08
C ASP A 88 15.78 23.67 20.33
N ASP A 89 15.33 24.64 21.14
CA ASP A 89 13.91 24.85 21.43
C ASP A 89 13.08 25.12 20.16
N ASP A 90 13.72 25.68 19.13
CA ASP A 90 13.15 25.91 17.79
C ASP A 90 13.18 24.68 16.87
N GLY A 91 13.66 23.52 17.36
CA GLY A 91 13.80 22.28 16.58
C GLY A 91 14.94 22.28 15.55
N LYS A 92 15.84 23.28 15.58
CA LYS A 92 17.01 23.33 14.70
C LYS A 92 18.16 22.50 15.29
N PRO A 93 18.92 21.74 14.46
CA PRO A 93 20.07 20.98 14.94
C PRO A 93 21.17 21.92 15.45
N LEU A 94 21.70 21.66 16.64
CA LEU A 94 22.81 22.42 17.21
C LEU A 94 24.11 22.16 16.43
N SER A 95 24.99 23.17 16.39
CA SER A 95 26.40 22.96 16.00
C SER A 95 27.06 21.99 16.96
N ALA A 96 28.06 21.22 16.49
CA ALA A 96 28.76 20.21 17.29
C ALA A 96 29.28 20.77 18.62
N ASP A 97 29.84 21.99 18.61
CA ASP A 97 30.34 22.67 19.81
C ASP A 97 29.23 22.98 20.83
N LYS A 98 28.08 23.45 20.33
CA LYS A 98 26.92 23.77 21.18
C LYS A 98 26.25 22.51 21.72
N TRP A 99 26.21 21.43 20.93
CA TRP A 99 25.69 20.13 21.35
C TRP A 99 26.56 19.51 22.44
N ALA A 100 27.88 19.51 22.25
CA ALA A 100 28.85 19.06 23.23
C ALA A 100 28.74 19.86 24.54
N ALA A 101 28.63 21.20 24.44
CA ALA A 101 28.41 22.07 25.59
C ALA A 101 27.08 21.77 26.32
N ALA A 102 25.99 21.50 25.60
CA ALA A 102 24.71 21.13 26.18
C ALA A 102 24.78 19.78 26.93
N ALA A 103 25.55 18.83 26.39
CA ALA A 103 25.82 17.54 27.02
C ALA A 103 26.89 17.63 28.13
N GLY A 104 27.63 18.74 28.27
CA GLY A 104 28.70 18.88 29.26
C GLY A 104 29.91 17.99 29.02
N VAL A 105 30.15 17.59 27.77
CA VAL A 105 31.27 16.75 27.32
C VAL A 105 32.04 17.46 26.21
N SER A 106 33.29 17.06 25.97
CA SER A 106 34.03 17.56 24.81
C SER A 106 33.44 17.05 23.50
N VAL A 107 33.72 17.74 22.39
CA VAL A 107 33.27 17.32 21.05
C VAL A 107 33.84 15.94 20.69
N GLU A 108 35.09 15.65 21.08
CA GLU A 108 35.74 14.37 20.85
C GLU A 108 35.05 13.23 21.62
N GLU A 109 34.72 13.46 22.90
CA GLU A 109 34.00 12.48 23.73
C GLU A 109 32.58 12.23 23.21
N LEU A 110 31.90 13.28 22.74
CA LEU A 110 30.57 13.18 22.13
C LEU A 110 30.61 12.28 20.89
N VAL A 111 31.53 12.54 19.96
CA VAL A 111 31.68 11.72 18.74
C VAL A 111 32.02 10.28 19.11
N ALA A 112 32.99 10.07 20.00
CA ALA A 112 33.40 8.73 20.44
C ALA A 112 32.26 7.97 21.14
N ALA A 113 31.41 8.66 21.92
CA ALA A 113 30.24 8.04 22.56
C ALA A 113 29.19 7.61 21.52
N LEU A 114 28.94 8.42 20.50
CA LEU A 114 28.02 8.09 19.41
C LEU A 114 28.51 6.91 18.58
N GLU A 115 29.81 6.88 18.24
CA GLU A 115 30.42 5.77 17.51
C GLU A 115 30.35 4.46 18.31
N ARG A 116 30.68 4.51 19.62
CA ARG A 116 30.55 3.37 20.52
C ARG A 116 29.11 2.86 20.58
N ALA A 117 28.13 3.76 20.70
CA ALA A 117 26.72 3.36 20.72
C ALA A 117 26.24 2.75 19.39
N GLN A 118 26.69 3.28 18.26
CA GLN A 118 26.41 2.69 16.94
C GLN A 118 27.04 1.31 16.78
N ALA A 119 28.28 1.12 17.25
CA ALA A 119 28.92 -0.19 17.30
C ALA A 119 28.16 -1.15 18.22
N ALA A 120 27.76 -0.69 19.41
CA ALA A 120 27.02 -1.48 20.38
C ALA A 120 25.65 -1.93 19.84
N ARG A 121 24.92 -1.03 19.19
CA ARG A 121 23.66 -1.34 18.50
C ARG A 121 23.87 -2.40 17.43
N ARG A 122 24.90 -2.27 16.59
CA ARG A 122 25.23 -3.26 15.56
C ARG A 122 25.53 -4.63 16.18
N VAL A 123 26.40 -4.70 17.18
CA VAL A 123 26.75 -5.95 17.87
C VAL A 123 25.50 -6.59 18.49
N LEU A 124 24.68 -5.82 19.19
CA LEU A 124 23.48 -6.33 19.86
C LEU A 124 22.46 -6.90 18.85
N ILE A 125 22.30 -6.28 17.68
CA ILE A 125 21.44 -6.79 16.60
C ILE A 125 22.05 -8.05 15.97
N LEU A 126 23.33 -7.99 15.58
CA LEU A 126 24.01 -9.06 14.86
C LEU A 126 24.08 -10.36 15.68
N SER A 127 24.41 -10.26 16.97
CA SER A 127 24.42 -11.40 17.91
C SER A 127 23.03 -12.02 18.14
N ASN A 128 21.96 -11.29 17.83
CA ASN A 128 20.58 -11.75 18.01
C ASN A 128 19.84 -12.05 16.70
N LEU A 129 20.48 -12.00 15.52
CA LEU A 129 19.83 -12.30 14.23
C LEU A 129 19.09 -13.65 14.20
N ARG A 130 19.65 -14.65 14.89
CA ARG A 130 19.07 -16.00 15.01
C ARG A 130 17.70 -15.97 15.69
N LEU A 131 17.49 -15.04 16.63
CA LEU A 131 16.21 -14.83 17.27
C LEU A 131 15.18 -14.31 16.25
N ALA A 132 15.53 -13.29 15.45
CA ALA A 132 14.65 -12.77 14.39
C ALA A 132 14.25 -13.88 13.41
N ALA A 133 15.20 -14.69 12.96
CA ALA A 133 14.94 -15.84 12.08
C ALA A 133 14.01 -16.88 12.72
N SER A 134 14.20 -17.20 14.00
CA SER A 134 13.35 -18.16 14.72
C SER A 134 11.90 -17.67 14.85
N VAL A 135 11.70 -16.36 15.05
CA VAL A 135 10.38 -15.74 15.16
C VAL A 135 9.72 -15.67 13.78
N ALA A 136 10.46 -15.24 12.75
CA ALA A 136 10.00 -15.13 11.37
C ALA A 136 9.46 -16.44 10.80
N ARG A 137 10.03 -17.58 11.22
CA ARG A 137 9.60 -18.91 10.77
C ARG A 137 8.11 -19.19 11.00
N LYS A 138 7.51 -18.64 12.06
CA LYS A 138 6.06 -18.79 12.36
C LYS A 138 5.14 -18.14 11.31
N PHE A 139 5.69 -17.26 10.48
CA PHE A 139 4.97 -16.42 9.54
C PHE A 139 5.21 -16.77 8.06
N VAL A 140 6.03 -17.79 7.78
CA VAL A 140 6.28 -18.29 6.42
C VAL A 140 4.98 -18.80 5.77
N GLY A 141 4.86 -18.63 4.45
CA GLY A 141 3.68 -19.05 3.69
C GLY A 141 2.49 -18.10 3.77
N ARG A 142 2.71 -16.84 4.18
CA ARG A 142 1.66 -15.80 4.29
C ARG A 142 1.84 -14.63 3.31
N GLY A 143 2.53 -14.89 2.18
CA GLY A 143 2.70 -13.94 1.08
C GLY A 143 4.06 -13.24 1.00
N LEU A 144 4.87 -13.27 2.07
CA LEU A 144 6.26 -12.80 2.04
C LEU A 144 7.23 -13.96 2.06
N THR A 145 8.40 -13.78 1.45
CA THR A 145 9.49 -14.76 1.52
C THR A 145 10.09 -14.80 2.92
N PHE A 146 10.85 -15.86 3.23
CA PHE A 146 11.48 -15.97 4.55
C PHE A 146 12.49 -14.84 4.79
N GLU A 147 13.25 -14.45 3.77
CA GLU A 147 14.24 -13.37 3.83
C GLU A 147 13.57 -12.03 4.16
N GLU A 148 12.46 -11.72 3.48
CA GLU A 148 11.69 -10.50 3.75
C GLU A 148 11.16 -10.45 5.18
N LEU A 149 10.63 -11.58 5.68
CA LEU A 149 10.18 -11.70 7.06
C LEU A 149 11.32 -11.51 8.07
N VAL A 150 12.52 -12.04 7.76
CA VAL A 150 13.71 -11.84 8.59
C VAL A 150 14.13 -10.38 8.59
N GLN A 151 14.17 -9.73 7.42
CA GLN A 151 14.54 -8.32 7.32
C GLN A 151 13.60 -7.41 8.12
N GLU A 152 12.29 -7.61 7.99
CA GLU A 152 11.31 -6.89 8.80
C GLU A 152 11.43 -7.23 10.29
N GLY A 153 11.77 -8.48 10.62
CA GLY A 153 12.12 -8.86 11.98
C GLY A 153 13.34 -8.12 12.54
N VAL A 154 14.39 -7.94 11.73
CA VAL A 154 15.58 -7.16 12.10
C VAL A 154 15.23 -5.69 12.29
N MET A 155 14.38 -5.10 11.44
CA MET A 155 13.87 -3.73 11.65
C MET A 155 13.06 -3.60 12.94
N GLY A 156 12.29 -4.63 13.32
CA GLY A 156 11.58 -4.67 14.60
C GLY A 156 12.54 -4.77 15.79
N MET A 157 13.57 -5.61 15.67
CA MET A 157 14.62 -5.75 16.67
C MET A 157 15.41 -4.47 16.87
N ASP A 158 15.70 -3.76 15.79
CA ASP A 158 16.38 -2.47 15.82
C ASP A 158 15.62 -1.43 16.68
N ARG A 159 14.30 -1.40 16.53
CA ARG A 159 13.43 -0.59 17.39
C ARG A 159 13.48 -1.07 18.85
N ALA A 160 13.53 -2.37 19.07
CA ALA A 160 13.67 -2.95 20.41
C ALA A 160 14.99 -2.53 21.07
N VAL A 161 16.11 -2.50 20.33
CA VAL A 161 17.42 -2.04 20.86
C VAL A 161 17.33 -0.60 21.35
N THR A 162 16.67 0.27 20.59
CA THR A 162 16.52 1.68 20.96
C THR A 162 15.71 1.87 22.25
N LEU A 163 14.72 1.00 22.47
CA LEU A 163 13.78 1.11 23.61
C LEU A 163 14.11 0.15 24.77
N PHE A 164 15.18 -0.64 24.64
CA PHE A 164 15.57 -1.60 25.66
C PHE A 164 16.14 -0.88 26.88
N ASP A 165 15.58 -1.19 28.05
CA ASP A 165 15.95 -0.60 29.33
C ASP A 165 16.80 -1.60 30.16
N PRO A 166 18.12 -1.39 30.29
CA PRO A 166 19.00 -2.27 31.05
C PRO A 166 18.69 -2.32 32.55
N SER A 167 18.04 -1.30 33.11
CA SER A 167 17.78 -1.23 34.55
C SER A 167 16.80 -2.30 35.03
N ARG A 168 15.95 -2.81 34.13
CA ARG A 168 14.89 -3.78 34.43
C ARG A 168 15.39 -5.22 34.62
N LYS A 169 16.68 -5.49 34.42
CA LYS A 169 17.31 -6.82 34.57
C LYS A 169 16.61 -7.95 33.80
N VAL A 170 15.96 -7.64 32.67
CA VAL A 170 15.34 -8.63 31.76
C VAL A 170 16.26 -8.89 30.58
N ARG A 171 16.32 -10.14 30.11
CA ARG A 171 17.05 -10.52 28.90
C ARG A 171 16.54 -9.75 27.68
N PHE A 172 17.46 -9.29 26.83
CA PHE A 172 17.09 -8.56 25.61
C PHE A 172 16.14 -9.38 24.72
N SER A 173 16.38 -10.68 24.60
CA SER A 173 15.55 -11.59 23.81
C SER A 173 14.07 -11.57 24.20
N THR A 174 13.77 -11.50 25.50
CA THR A 174 12.40 -11.48 26.02
C THR A 174 11.65 -10.24 25.55
N TYR A 175 12.31 -9.09 25.57
CA TYR A 175 11.75 -7.82 25.11
C TYR A 175 11.64 -7.77 23.59
N ALA A 176 12.69 -8.18 22.87
CA ALA A 176 12.80 -8.08 21.43
C ALA A 176 11.72 -8.90 20.69
N ILE A 177 11.32 -10.07 21.21
CA ILE A 177 10.30 -10.93 20.56
C ILE A 177 9.02 -10.16 20.25
N GLN A 178 8.53 -9.31 21.16
CA GLN A 178 7.29 -8.56 20.95
C GLN A 178 7.41 -7.57 19.78
N TRP A 179 8.54 -6.86 19.69
CA TRP A 179 8.81 -5.90 18.62
C TRP A 179 9.04 -6.57 17.27
N ILE A 180 9.76 -7.70 17.26
CA ILE A 180 9.98 -8.51 16.06
C ILE A 180 8.63 -9.00 15.52
N GLU A 181 7.80 -9.63 16.36
CA GLU A 181 6.49 -10.13 15.95
C GLU A 181 5.55 -9.01 15.50
N GLN A 182 5.55 -7.87 16.19
CA GLN A 182 4.75 -6.71 15.80
C GLN A 182 5.14 -6.20 14.42
N ARG A 183 6.43 -6.03 14.16
CA ARG A 183 6.93 -5.50 12.89
C ARG A 183 6.61 -6.46 11.74
N ILE A 184 6.83 -7.76 11.93
CA ILE A 184 6.48 -8.78 10.93
C ILE A 184 4.98 -8.78 10.63
N ARG A 185 4.11 -8.71 11.65
CA ARG A 185 2.65 -8.62 11.44
C ARG A 185 2.27 -7.37 10.64
N MET A 186 2.94 -6.24 10.89
CA MET A 186 2.70 -5.01 10.14
C MET A 186 3.15 -5.15 8.68
N ALA A 187 4.31 -5.77 8.43
CA ALA A 187 4.80 -6.03 7.08
C ALA A 187 3.85 -6.94 6.30
N LEU A 188 3.36 -8.02 6.91
CA LEU A 188 2.37 -8.90 6.29
C LEU A 188 1.08 -8.17 5.92
N LYS A 189 0.59 -7.26 6.78
CA LYS A 189 -0.59 -6.44 6.46
C LYS A 189 -0.34 -5.48 5.29
N ARG A 190 0.90 -5.02 5.12
CA ARG A 190 1.27 -4.02 4.12
C ARG A 190 1.60 -4.65 2.77
N TYR A 191 2.30 -5.78 2.76
CA TYR A 191 2.94 -6.37 1.59
C TYR A 191 2.55 -7.84 1.35
N GLY A 192 1.92 -8.52 2.31
CA GLY A 192 1.62 -9.96 2.19
C GLY A 192 0.49 -10.32 1.22
N MET A 193 -0.09 -9.32 0.53
CA MET A 193 -1.09 -9.53 -0.52
C MET A 193 -0.72 -8.67 -1.72
N LEU A 194 -0.89 -9.22 -2.94
CA LEU A 194 -0.68 -8.49 -4.19
C LEU A 194 -1.54 -7.22 -4.25
N ILE A 195 -2.84 -7.36 -3.95
CA ILE A 195 -3.75 -6.22 -3.81
C ILE A 195 -3.91 -5.91 -2.32
N ARG A 196 -3.41 -4.75 -1.91
CA ARG A 196 -3.46 -4.33 -0.52
C ARG A 196 -4.88 -4.01 -0.08
N LEU A 197 -5.31 -4.67 0.99
CA LEU A 197 -6.60 -4.39 1.63
C LEU A 197 -6.47 -3.39 2.79
N PRO A 198 -7.52 -2.59 3.07
CA PRO A 198 -7.61 -1.80 4.30
C PRO A 198 -7.49 -2.65 5.58
N SER A 199 -6.89 -2.09 6.63
CA SER A 199 -6.59 -2.81 7.88
C SER A 199 -7.81 -3.48 8.52
N ARG A 200 -8.93 -2.75 8.63
CA ARG A 200 -10.18 -3.28 9.22
C ARG A 200 -10.71 -4.49 8.46
N LEU A 201 -10.67 -4.47 7.12
CA LEU A 201 -11.11 -5.58 6.29
C LEU A 201 -10.20 -6.80 6.44
N GLN A 202 -8.88 -6.60 6.53
CA GLN A 202 -7.94 -7.69 6.80
C GLN A 202 -8.16 -8.32 8.19
N ASP A 203 -8.39 -7.49 9.22
CA ASP A 203 -8.65 -7.97 10.57
C ASP A 203 -9.95 -8.78 10.63
N ASN A 204 -11.01 -8.30 9.97
CA ASN A 204 -12.28 -9.05 9.84
C ASN A 204 -12.08 -10.38 9.09
N ARG A 205 -11.33 -10.38 7.97
CA ARG A 205 -10.98 -11.60 7.24
C ARG A 205 -10.26 -12.62 8.12
N ASN A 206 -9.24 -12.19 8.87
CA ASN A 206 -8.47 -13.07 9.74
C ASN A 206 -9.33 -13.64 10.89
N LYS A 207 -10.23 -12.83 11.46
CA LYS A 207 -11.19 -13.29 12.48
C LYS A 207 -12.13 -14.36 11.90
N ILE A 208 -12.71 -14.11 10.73
CA ILE A 208 -13.60 -15.06 10.06
C ILE A 208 -12.87 -16.37 9.79
N ILE A 209 -11.65 -16.33 9.25
CA ILE A 209 -10.82 -17.53 9.01
C ILE A 209 -10.57 -18.30 10.31
N ALA A 210 -10.20 -17.61 11.39
CA ALA A 210 -9.93 -18.23 12.69
C ALA A 210 -11.18 -18.88 13.29
N ILE A 211 -12.32 -18.20 13.27
CA ILE A 211 -13.60 -18.71 13.78
C ILE A 211 -14.07 -19.90 12.94
N THR A 212 -13.99 -19.79 11.61
CA THR A 212 -14.35 -20.86 10.69
C THR A 212 -13.52 -22.10 10.96
N LYS A 213 -12.19 -21.95 11.04
CA LYS A 213 -11.30 -23.08 11.34
C LYS A 213 -11.58 -23.72 12.69
N ARG A 214 -11.90 -22.92 13.73
CA ARG A 214 -12.24 -23.43 15.06
C ARG A 214 -13.53 -24.25 15.05
N ILE A 215 -14.61 -23.70 14.48
CA ILE A 215 -15.92 -24.38 14.46
C ILE A 215 -15.89 -25.62 13.58
N SER A 216 -15.25 -25.54 12.42
CA SER A 216 -15.09 -26.70 11.55
C SER A 216 -14.30 -27.84 12.20
N LEU A 217 -13.38 -27.53 13.13
CA LEU A 217 -12.68 -28.55 13.91
C LEU A 217 -13.55 -29.13 15.02
N GLU A 218 -14.40 -28.33 15.66
CA GLU A 218 -15.27 -28.75 16.77
C GLU A 218 -16.50 -29.55 16.32
N ARG A 219 -17.09 -29.20 15.16
CA ARG A 219 -18.38 -29.74 14.70
C ARG A 219 -18.30 -30.53 13.39
N GLU A 220 -17.11 -30.68 12.81
CA GLU A 220 -16.88 -31.29 11.47
C GLU A 220 -17.77 -30.69 10.35
N SER A 221 -18.29 -29.48 10.57
CA SER A 221 -19.25 -28.81 9.71
C SER A 221 -18.90 -27.32 9.59
N PRO A 222 -19.14 -26.67 8.43
CA PRO A 222 -18.89 -25.23 8.29
C PRO A 222 -19.88 -24.42 9.16
N PRO A 223 -19.42 -23.32 9.79
CA PRO A 223 -20.30 -22.43 10.54
C PRO A 223 -21.32 -21.71 9.66
N THR A 224 -22.46 -21.36 10.24
CA THR A 224 -23.46 -20.51 9.57
C THR A 224 -23.06 -19.03 9.63
N ASP A 225 -23.63 -18.22 8.74
CA ASP A 225 -23.30 -16.78 8.66
C ASP A 225 -23.70 -16.02 9.93
N GLU A 226 -24.82 -16.40 10.54
CA GLU A 226 -25.27 -15.86 11.81
C GLU A 226 -24.28 -16.15 12.95
N GLU A 227 -23.75 -17.38 13.00
CA GLU A 227 -22.74 -17.77 13.97
C GLU A 227 -21.43 -16.99 13.78
N ILE A 228 -20.98 -16.84 12.53
CA ILE A 228 -19.79 -16.05 12.19
C ILE A 228 -19.99 -14.58 12.62
N MET A 229 -21.12 -13.96 12.26
CA MET A 229 -21.40 -12.57 12.63
C MET A 229 -21.43 -12.36 14.13
N LYS A 230 -22.09 -13.25 14.88
CA LYS A 230 -22.20 -13.18 16.34
C LYS A 230 -20.85 -13.33 17.04
N LEU A 231 -20.02 -14.27 16.58
CA LEU A 231 -18.71 -14.55 17.18
C LEU A 231 -17.64 -13.54 16.76
N ALA A 232 -17.65 -13.10 15.50
CA ALA A 232 -16.70 -12.12 14.98
C ALA A 232 -17.07 -10.67 15.37
N LYS A 233 -18.32 -10.45 15.80
CA LYS A 233 -18.92 -9.13 16.09
C LYS A 233 -18.81 -8.19 14.89
N ILE A 234 -19.29 -8.66 13.74
CA ILE A 234 -19.29 -7.92 12.47
C ILE A 234 -20.71 -7.85 11.88
N ASN A 235 -20.96 -6.87 11.02
CA ASN A 235 -22.23 -6.72 10.33
C ASN A 235 -22.29 -7.58 9.06
N GLN A 236 -23.50 -7.86 8.56
CA GLN A 236 -23.72 -8.60 7.30
C GLN A 236 -22.91 -7.99 6.14
N ARG A 237 -22.94 -6.66 5.99
CA ARG A 237 -22.18 -5.95 4.96
C ARG A 237 -20.68 -6.22 5.02
N ASP A 238 -20.10 -6.32 6.22
CA ASP A 238 -18.67 -6.60 6.37
C ASP A 238 -18.35 -8.06 6.03
N LEU A 239 -19.26 -8.99 6.35
CA LEU A 239 -19.15 -10.39 5.95
C LEU A 239 -19.22 -10.53 4.43
N ASP A 240 -20.16 -9.85 3.78
CA ASP A 240 -20.31 -9.85 2.32
C ASP A 240 -19.08 -9.26 1.64
N ASN A 241 -18.55 -8.13 2.16
CA ASN A 241 -17.31 -7.54 1.67
C ASN A 241 -16.13 -8.51 1.78
N VAL A 242 -15.99 -9.24 2.89
CA VAL A 242 -14.91 -10.23 3.06
C VAL A 242 -15.10 -11.42 2.13
N ARG A 243 -16.34 -11.84 1.86
CA ARG A 243 -16.64 -12.92 0.91
C ARG A 243 -16.38 -12.52 -0.53
N ALA A 244 -16.69 -11.28 -0.91
CA ALA A 244 -16.38 -10.75 -2.24
C ALA A 244 -14.87 -10.75 -2.53
N LEU A 245 -14.02 -10.66 -1.49
CA LEU A 245 -12.56 -10.76 -1.61
C LEU A 245 -12.04 -12.19 -1.86
N ARG A 246 -12.90 -13.22 -1.95
CA ARG A 246 -12.48 -14.60 -2.22
C ARG A 246 -12.01 -14.85 -3.66
N VAL A 247 -12.02 -13.85 -4.53
CA VAL A 247 -11.40 -13.97 -5.85
C VAL A 247 -9.89 -14.07 -5.66
N SER A 248 -9.36 -15.29 -5.74
CA SER A 248 -7.93 -15.52 -5.80
C SER A 248 -7.39 -14.93 -7.09
N VAL A 249 -6.36 -14.07 -6.99
CA VAL A 249 -5.60 -13.66 -8.17
C VAL A 249 -4.89 -14.91 -8.69
N SER A 250 -5.26 -15.35 -9.89
CA SER A 250 -4.57 -16.43 -10.62
C SER A 250 -3.45 -15.84 -11.47
N SER A 251 -2.42 -16.65 -11.73
CA SER A 251 -1.41 -16.26 -12.71
C SER A 251 -2.02 -16.30 -14.10
N MET A 252 -1.73 -15.32 -14.95
CA MET A 252 -2.09 -15.40 -16.38
C MET A 252 -1.24 -16.44 -17.12
N GLU A 253 -0.09 -16.81 -16.55
CA GLU A 253 0.86 -17.78 -17.09
C GLU A 253 0.59 -19.22 -16.60
N ASP A 254 -0.50 -19.49 -15.87
CA ASP A 254 -0.81 -20.85 -15.43
C ASP A 254 -1.00 -21.76 -16.66
N THR A 255 -0.05 -22.67 -16.86
CA THR A 255 0.12 -23.47 -18.09
C THR A 255 -0.85 -24.66 -18.19
N THR A 256 -2.03 -24.60 -17.57
CA THR A 256 -3.00 -25.70 -17.56
C THR A 256 -3.78 -25.89 -18.87
N GLY A 257 -3.38 -25.21 -19.95
CA GLY A 257 -3.69 -25.68 -21.31
C GLY A 257 -4.04 -24.62 -22.34
N ALA A 258 -4.30 -23.39 -21.91
CA ALA A 258 -4.47 -22.24 -22.79
C ALA A 258 -4.12 -20.99 -21.98
N ILE A 259 -3.24 -20.15 -22.51
CA ILE A 259 -2.89 -18.86 -21.92
C ILE A 259 -4.22 -18.09 -21.80
N VAL A 260 -4.60 -17.67 -20.59
CA VAL A 260 -5.90 -17.03 -20.34
C VAL A 260 -6.08 -15.74 -21.16
N GLU A 261 -4.97 -15.18 -21.64
CA GLU A 261 -4.92 -14.07 -22.60
C GLU A 261 -5.69 -14.36 -23.90
N ASP A 262 -5.70 -15.60 -24.41
CA ASP A 262 -6.44 -15.98 -25.63
C ASP A 262 -7.97 -15.89 -25.47
N PHE A 263 -8.49 -15.78 -24.24
CA PHE A 263 -9.93 -15.68 -23.96
C PHE A 263 -10.39 -14.27 -23.60
N GLN A 264 -9.47 -13.31 -23.49
CA GLN A 264 -9.86 -11.91 -23.31
C GLN A 264 -10.24 -11.37 -24.68
N SER A 265 -11.54 -11.26 -24.92
CA SER A 265 -12.04 -10.52 -26.07
C SER A 265 -11.92 -9.03 -25.76
N ASP A 266 -11.09 -8.34 -26.52
CA ASP A 266 -11.13 -6.89 -26.58
C ASP A 266 -12.46 -6.50 -27.25
N GLU A 267 -13.49 -6.22 -26.46
CA GLU A 267 -14.79 -5.74 -26.97
C GLU A 267 -14.65 -4.46 -27.82
N ASP A 268 -13.58 -3.68 -27.59
CA ASP A 268 -13.26 -2.45 -28.32
C ASP A 268 -12.54 -2.68 -29.67
N SER A 269 -12.12 -3.91 -29.98
CA SER A 269 -11.30 -4.24 -31.16
C SER A 269 -12.08 -4.93 -32.28
N ASP A 270 -13.41 -5.05 -32.19
CA ASP A 270 -14.20 -5.65 -33.26
C ASP A 270 -14.09 -4.81 -34.56
N PRO A 271 -13.52 -5.36 -35.65
CA PRO A 271 -13.41 -4.66 -36.92
C PRO A 271 -14.77 -4.17 -37.46
N ASN A 272 -15.87 -4.86 -37.16
CA ASN A 272 -17.20 -4.42 -37.56
C ASN A 272 -17.61 -3.14 -36.84
N VAL A 273 -17.39 -3.04 -35.52
CA VAL A 273 -17.68 -1.82 -34.74
C VAL A 273 -16.87 -0.63 -35.26
N TYR A 274 -15.61 -0.86 -35.65
CA TYR A 274 -14.78 0.18 -36.26
C TYR A 274 -15.29 0.64 -37.63
N VAL A 275 -15.68 -0.31 -38.51
CA VAL A 275 -16.22 -0.02 -39.85
C VAL A 275 -17.58 0.67 -39.75
N GLU A 276 -18.48 0.19 -38.91
CA GLU A 276 -19.79 0.80 -38.64
C GLU A 276 -19.65 2.21 -38.07
N GLY A 277 -18.74 2.42 -37.12
CA GLY A 277 -18.45 3.74 -36.57
C GLY A 277 -17.94 4.73 -37.61
N ASN A 278 -17.10 4.29 -38.55
CA ASN A 278 -16.61 5.14 -39.65
C ASN A 278 -17.69 5.40 -40.71
N ALA A 279 -18.52 4.41 -41.03
CA ALA A 279 -19.66 4.59 -41.92
C ALA A 279 -20.67 5.58 -41.33
N LEU A 280 -21.00 5.45 -40.03
CA LEU A 280 -21.86 6.38 -39.29
C LEU A 280 -21.29 7.80 -39.33
N ARG A 281 -19.99 7.99 -39.05
CA ARG A 281 -19.36 9.32 -39.13
C ARG A 281 -19.50 9.95 -40.52
N ALA A 282 -19.23 9.18 -41.57
CA ALA A 282 -19.34 9.65 -42.95
C ALA A 282 -20.78 10.02 -43.33
N ASP A 283 -21.77 9.24 -42.88
CA ASP A 283 -23.19 9.49 -43.15
C ASP A 283 -23.75 10.66 -42.34
N VAL A 284 -23.31 10.84 -41.09
CA VAL A 284 -23.58 12.04 -40.28
C VAL A 284 -23.00 13.27 -40.98
N GLU A 285 -21.76 13.21 -41.46
CA GLU A 285 -21.14 14.34 -42.16
C GLU A 285 -21.91 14.70 -43.45
N LYS A 286 -22.23 13.72 -44.30
CA LYS A 286 -23.05 13.95 -45.51
C LYS A 286 -24.41 14.56 -45.17
N THR A 287 -25.03 14.13 -44.08
CA THR A 287 -26.33 14.64 -43.63
C THR A 287 -26.23 16.08 -43.17
N LEU A 288 -25.20 16.43 -42.38
CA LEU A 288 -24.94 17.80 -41.95
C LEU A 288 -24.65 18.73 -43.14
N LEU A 289 -23.90 18.26 -44.16
CA LEU A 289 -23.60 19.03 -45.36
C LEU A 289 -24.85 19.33 -46.22
N ARG A 290 -25.81 18.40 -46.27
CA ARG A 290 -27.04 18.53 -47.08
C ARG A 290 -28.14 19.33 -46.39
N ALA A 291 -28.33 19.13 -45.08
CA ALA A 291 -29.46 19.69 -44.34
C ALA A 291 -29.20 21.10 -43.79
N LEU A 292 -27.95 21.42 -43.47
CA LEU A 292 -27.60 22.62 -42.71
C LEU A 292 -26.86 23.65 -43.54
N THR A 293 -27.11 24.92 -43.22
CA THR A 293 -26.26 26.02 -43.70
C THR A 293 -24.89 25.99 -43.00
N PRO A 294 -23.85 26.62 -43.56
CA PRO A 294 -22.51 26.62 -42.96
C PRO A 294 -22.51 27.09 -41.49
N ALA A 295 -23.22 28.16 -41.17
CA ALA A 295 -23.31 28.69 -39.80
C ALA A 295 -24.03 27.73 -38.84
N GLU A 296 -25.10 27.07 -39.28
CA GLU A 296 -25.82 26.07 -38.48
C GLU A 296 -24.97 24.83 -38.20
N ARG A 297 -24.21 24.37 -39.22
CA ARG A 297 -23.32 23.22 -39.12
C ARG A 297 -22.19 23.45 -38.11
N ASP A 298 -21.54 24.62 -38.16
CA ASP A 298 -20.42 24.93 -37.28
C ASP A 298 -20.90 25.03 -35.81
N ILE A 299 -22.10 25.58 -35.59
CA ILE A 299 -22.73 25.60 -34.26
C ILE A 299 -23.00 24.17 -33.76
N VAL A 300 -23.58 23.29 -34.58
CA VAL A 300 -23.87 21.91 -34.19
C VAL A 300 -22.59 21.11 -33.92
N ARG A 301 -21.56 21.26 -34.77
CA ARG A 301 -20.25 20.61 -34.58
C ARG A 301 -19.61 20.98 -33.25
N LEU A 302 -19.59 22.27 -32.90
CA LEU A 302 -19.03 22.76 -31.64
C LEU A 302 -19.89 22.44 -30.41
N ARG A 303 -21.22 22.43 -30.55
CA ARG A 303 -22.15 22.10 -29.45
C ARG A 303 -22.06 20.64 -29.05
N VAL A 304 -22.06 19.74 -30.03
CA VAL A 304 -21.98 18.29 -29.79
C VAL A 304 -20.54 17.86 -29.52
N GLY A 305 -19.56 18.53 -30.13
CA GLY A 305 -18.14 18.15 -30.06
C GLY A 305 -17.79 17.08 -31.08
N LEU A 306 -18.25 17.23 -32.33
CA LEU A 306 -18.05 16.23 -33.38
C LEU A 306 -16.60 16.12 -33.84
N ASP A 307 -15.81 17.19 -33.71
CA ASP A 307 -14.42 17.25 -34.17
C ASP A 307 -13.42 16.91 -33.04
N ASP A 308 -13.66 17.40 -31.83
CA ASP A 308 -12.73 17.31 -30.69
C ASP A 308 -13.25 16.47 -29.51
N GLY A 309 -14.46 15.89 -29.62
CA GLY A 309 -15.10 15.09 -28.58
C GLY A 309 -15.61 15.88 -27.37
N ASN A 310 -15.49 17.21 -27.39
CA ASN A 310 -15.83 18.08 -26.27
C ASN A 310 -17.06 18.93 -26.59
N SER A 311 -18.19 18.65 -25.92
CA SER A 311 -19.40 19.45 -26.04
C SER A 311 -19.22 20.82 -25.38
N ARG A 312 -19.54 21.91 -26.09
CA ARG A 312 -19.37 23.29 -25.62
C ARG A 312 -20.70 23.92 -25.23
N THR A 313 -20.69 24.85 -24.27
CA THR A 313 -21.89 25.61 -23.89
C THR A 313 -22.26 26.66 -24.95
N PHE A 314 -23.53 27.08 -24.99
CA PHE A 314 -23.99 28.15 -25.90
C PHE A 314 -23.17 29.44 -25.81
N ASN A 315 -22.77 29.83 -24.60
CA ASN A 315 -21.93 31.02 -24.37
C ASN A 315 -20.53 30.85 -24.96
N GLU A 316 -19.93 29.67 -24.82
CA GLU A 316 -18.61 29.39 -25.38
C GLU A 316 -18.67 29.36 -26.92
N VAL A 317 -19.69 28.75 -27.50
CA VAL A 317 -19.90 28.73 -28.96
C VAL A 317 -20.15 30.14 -29.50
N ALA A 318 -20.98 30.94 -28.81
CA ALA A 318 -21.23 32.34 -29.15
C ALA A 318 -19.93 33.16 -29.16
N ARG A 319 -19.07 32.98 -28.15
CA ARG A 319 -17.77 33.64 -28.06
C ARG A 319 -16.81 33.21 -29.18
N LEU A 320 -16.79 31.93 -29.54
CA LEU A 320 -15.90 31.38 -30.57
C LEU A 320 -16.30 31.81 -31.98
N LEU A 321 -17.60 31.88 -32.25
CA LEU A 321 -18.13 32.25 -33.57
C LEU A 321 -18.41 33.75 -33.71
N GLY A 322 -18.19 34.56 -32.66
CA GLY A 322 -18.49 35.99 -32.67
C GLY A 322 -19.99 36.31 -32.80
N LEU A 323 -20.87 35.40 -32.38
CA LEU A 323 -22.32 35.51 -32.48
C LEU A 323 -22.94 35.89 -31.14
N ARG A 324 -24.16 36.43 -31.16
CA ARG A 324 -24.92 36.63 -29.91
C ARG A 324 -25.46 35.30 -29.42
N TYR A 325 -25.56 35.14 -28.09
CA TYR A 325 -26.12 33.95 -27.46
C TYR A 325 -27.47 33.52 -28.06
N GLN A 326 -28.38 34.47 -28.24
CA GLN A 326 -29.72 34.22 -28.76
C GLN A 326 -29.70 33.72 -30.21
N ASP A 327 -28.72 34.17 -31.01
CA ASP A 327 -28.56 33.72 -32.39
C ASP A 327 -28.08 32.26 -32.42
N VAL A 328 -27.14 31.88 -31.56
CA VAL A 328 -26.67 30.48 -31.44
C VAL A 328 -27.83 29.54 -31.06
N VAL A 329 -28.66 29.91 -30.09
CA VAL A 329 -29.84 29.13 -29.69
C VAL A 329 -30.86 29.03 -30.84
N LYS A 330 -31.07 30.12 -31.58
CA LYS A 330 -31.98 30.16 -32.73
C LYS A 330 -31.48 29.25 -33.85
N TYR A 331 -30.20 29.33 -34.19
CA TYR A 331 -29.57 28.50 -35.23
C TYR A 331 -29.53 27.02 -34.84
N GLU A 332 -29.21 26.67 -33.59
CA GLU A 332 -29.25 25.27 -33.14
C GLU A 332 -30.67 24.70 -33.24
N ARG A 333 -31.70 25.44 -32.79
CA ARG A 333 -33.10 25.00 -32.91
C ARG A 333 -33.54 24.85 -34.36
N SER A 334 -33.14 25.78 -35.23
CA SER A 334 -33.36 25.68 -36.69
C SER A 334 -32.68 24.44 -37.27
N ALA A 335 -31.41 24.22 -36.91
CA ALA A 335 -30.62 23.08 -37.36
C ALA A 335 -31.24 21.75 -36.94
N LEU A 336 -31.60 21.59 -35.66
CA LEU A 336 -32.25 20.38 -35.15
C LEU A 336 -33.61 20.15 -35.80
N LYS A 337 -34.37 21.20 -36.14
CA LYS A 337 -35.64 21.07 -36.87
C LYS A 337 -35.42 20.55 -38.29
N LYS A 338 -34.38 21.04 -38.99
CA LYS A 338 -34.02 20.57 -40.34
C LYS A 338 -33.51 19.12 -40.32
N LEU A 339 -32.68 18.77 -39.34
CA LEU A 339 -32.15 17.40 -39.18
C LEU A 339 -33.23 16.36 -38.84
N ARG A 340 -34.36 16.78 -38.25
CA ARG A 340 -35.51 15.91 -37.97
C ARG A 340 -36.40 15.61 -39.19
N GLY A 341 -36.06 16.10 -40.38
CA GLY A 341 -36.78 15.73 -41.60
C GLY A 341 -36.68 14.24 -41.91
N GLU A 342 -37.76 13.63 -42.43
CA GLU A 342 -37.84 12.18 -42.69
C GLU A 342 -36.72 11.66 -43.60
N ASP A 343 -36.32 12.46 -44.60
CA ASP A 343 -35.25 12.12 -45.55
C ASP A 343 -33.87 11.94 -44.90
N HIS A 344 -33.61 12.61 -43.78
CA HIS A 344 -32.34 12.57 -43.06
C HIS A 344 -32.33 11.48 -41.99
N LEU A 345 -33.47 11.26 -41.34
CA LEU A 345 -33.66 10.20 -40.36
C LEU A 345 -33.59 8.81 -41.02
N ALA A 346 -34.16 8.62 -42.20
CA ALA A 346 -34.17 7.33 -42.89
C ALA A 346 -32.76 6.76 -43.15
N ARG A 347 -31.75 7.63 -43.33
CA ARG A 347 -30.34 7.20 -43.50
C ARG A 347 -29.65 6.83 -42.19
N LEU A 348 -30.03 7.48 -41.09
CA LEU A 348 -29.40 7.29 -39.79
C LEU A 348 -30.15 6.26 -38.92
N ASP A 349 -31.39 5.90 -39.29
CA ASP A 349 -32.23 4.90 -38.61
C ASP A 349 -31.55 3.54 -38.50
N GLY A 350 -30.79 3.14 -39.53
CA GLY A 350 -30.06 1.87 -39.55
C GLY A 350 -28.99 1.74 -38.46
N TYR A 351 -28.47 2.85 -37.93
CA TYR A 351 -27.45 2.86 -36.87
C TYR A 351 -28.04 2.95 -35.46
N MET A 352 -29.33 3.25 -35.34
CA MET A 352 -29.96 3.48 -34.04
C MET A 352 -30.21 2.19 -33.26
N GLY A 353 -30.08 1.00 -33.87
CA GLY A 353 -30.18 -0.29 -33.18
C GLY A 353 -31.46 -0.46 -32.35
N VAL A 354 -32.48 0.38 -32.57
CA VAL A 354 -33.72 0.30 -31.80
C VAL A 354 -34.62 -0.67 -32.54
N ASP A 355 -34.89 -1.80 -31.89
CA ASP A 355 -36.01 -2.65 -32.24
C ASP A 355 -37.23 -1.75 -32.43
N LYS A 356 -37.73 -1.66 -33.67
CA LYS A 356 -38.78 -0.70 -34.06
C LYS A 356 -40.01 -0.75 -33.14
N GLU A 357 -40.25 -1.89 -32.50
CA GLU A 357 -41.26 -2.12 -31.47
C GLU A 357 -41.05 -1.34 -30.16
N GLU A 358 -39.81 -1.18 -29.67
CA GLU A 358 -39.52 -0.47 -28.40
C GLU A 358 -39.66 1.05 -28.58
N THR A 359 -39.22 1.59 -29.72
CA THR A 359 -39.45 2.99 -30.11
C THR A 359 -40.93 3.32 -30.27
N GLN A 360 -41.74 2.43 -30.84
CA GLN A 360 -43.19 2.62 -30.95
C GLN A 360 -43.87 2.57 -29.58
N ARG A 361 -43.46 1.67 -28.68
CA ARG A 361 -43.94 1.61 -27.28
C ARG A 361 -43.57 2.87 -26.48
N LEU A 362 -42.37 3.41 -26.68
CA LEU A 362 -41.89 4.62 -25.99
C LEU A 362 -42.54 5.91 -26.55
N ALA A 363 -42.83 5.97 -27.85
CA ALA A 363 -43.58 7.06 -28.47
C ALA A 363 -45.05 7.08 -28.01
N LEU A 364 -45.68 5.91 -27.85
CA LEU A 364 -47.06 5.78 -27.37
C LEU A 364 -47.22 6.07 -25.86
N SER A 365 -46.17 5.87 -25.06
CA SER A 365 -46.20 6.13 -23.60
C SER A 365 -45.86 7.56 -23.20
N GLY A 366 -45.58 8.46 -24.16
CA GLY A 366 -45.32 9.88 -23.90
C GLY A 366 -44.05 10.18 -23.09
N SER A 367 -43.19 9.19 -22.81
CA SER A 367 -42.07 9.31 -21.87
C SER A 367 -40.68 9.43 -22.51
N LEU A 368 -40.60 9.68 -23.83
CA LEU A 368 -39.34 9.81 -24.58
C LEU A 368 -38.32 10.79 -23.98
N SER A 369 -38.78 11.77 -23.18
CA SER A 369 -37.89 12.75 -22.53
C SER A 369 -37.23 12.22 -21.25
N GLN A 370 -37.80 11.21 -20.57
CA GLN A 370 -37.29 10.70 -19.29
C GLN A 370 -36.30 9.54 -19.47
N THR A 371 -36.50 8.69 -20.49
CA THR A 371 -35.69 7.47 -20.69
C THR A 371 -34.36 7.73 -21.40
N LEU A 372 -34.28 8.72 -22.28
CA LEU A 372 -33.01 9.12 -22.91
C LEU A 372 -32.05 9.79 -21.90
N SER A 373 -32.56 10.42 -20.85
CA SER A 373 -31.73 11.00 -19.79
C SER A 373 -31.14 9.95 -18.84
N SER A 374 -31.72 8.74 -18.76
CA SER A 374 -31.27 7.69 -17.84
C SER A 374 -30.36 6.64 -18.47
N ARG A 375 -30.32 6.54 -19.82
CA ARG A 375 -29.48 5.57 -20.55
C ARG A 375 -28.20 6.16 -21.15
N LEU A 376 -28.01 7.49 -21.14
CA LEU A 376 -26.70 8.07 -21.38
C LEU A 376 -25.79 7.72 -20.19
N PRO A 377 -24.57 7.17 -20.41
CA PRO A 377 -23.64 6.95 -19.32
C PRO A 377 -23.40 8.27 -18.62
N THR A 378 -23.66 8.33 -17.31
CA THR A 378 -23.24 9.47 -16.49
C THR A 378 -21.72 9.50 -16.49
N ARG A 379 -21.12 10.22 -17.46
CA ARG A 379 -19.67 10.47 -17.46
C ARG A 379 -19.33 11.13 -16.14
N GLY A 380 -18.60 10.40 -15.30
CA GLY A 380 -18.17 10.83 -13.99
C GLY A 380 -17.50 12.20 -14.09
N ARG A 381 -17.86 13.10 -13.16
CA ARG A 381 -17.15 14.38 -12.99
C ARG A 381 -15.64 14.10 -12.94
N PRO A 382 -14.79 14.85 -13.67
CA PRO A 382 -13.36 14.82 -13.40
C PRO A 382 -13.15 15.26 -11.95
N LYS A 383 -12.51 14.41 -11.15
CA LYS A 383 -12.00 14.80 -9.83
C LYS A 383 -11.09 16.00 -10.05
N ARG A 384 -11.48 17.15 -9.50
CA ARG A 384 -10.58 18.30 -9.39
C ARG A 384 -9.34 17.83 -8.62
N SER A 385 -8.18 17.92 -9.26
CA SER A 385 -6.90 17.90 -8.56
C SER A 385 -6.81 19.18 -7.74
N ASN A 386 -6.71 19.02 -6.42
CA ASN A 386 -6.05 19.97 -5.54
C ASN A 386 -4.74 19.33 -5.10
#